data_AF-A0A942TU02-F1
#
_entry.id   AF-A0A942TU02-F1
#
_cell.length_a   1.000
_cell.length_b   1.000
_cell.length_c   1.000
_cell.angle_alpha   90.00
_cell.angle_beta   90.00
_cell.angle_gamma   90.00
#
_symmetry.space_group_name_H-M   'P 1'
#
loop_
_entity.id
_entity.type
_entity.pdbx_description
1 polymer ?
#
loop_
_entity_poly.entity_id
_entity_poly.type
_entity_poly.pdbx_seq_one_letter_code
_entity_poly.pdbx_strand_id
1 'polypeptide(L)'
;MRLVDELFAMYRDRLTGDEEDLDMITFAVLEHYNRDELMGIVKDMQEDELQYFIRLYLLETLKGKIAQHEGKTGYPQSSTHLH
;
A
#
# COMPACT_ATOMS: atom_id res chain seq x y z
N MET A 1 -6.23 8.33 12.88
CA MET A 1 -4.90 8.89 12.57
C MET A 1 -5.08 10.29 12.02
N ARG A 2 -4.53 11.30 12.71
CA ARG A 2 -4.70 12.71 12.33
C ARG A 2 -4.38 13.00 10.86
N LEU A 3 -3.36 12.35 10.28
CA LEU A 3 -3.03 12.47 8.86
C LEU A 3 -4.16 12.02 7.94
N VAL A 4 -4.77 10.85 8.19
CA VAL A 4 -5.88 10.33 7.35
C VAL A 4 -7.08 11.27 7.43
N ASP A 5 -7.37 11.79 8.63
CA ASP A 5 -8.46 12.75 8.83
C ASP A 5 -8.19 14.08 8.12
N GLU A 6 -6.94 14.57 8.15
CA GLU A 6 -6.51 15.79 7.46
C GLU A 6 -6.55 15.62 5.93
N LEU A 7 -6.09 14.48 5.40
CA LEU A 7 -6.17 14.16 3.98
C LEU A 7 -7.62 14.02 3.53
N PHE A 8 -8.44 13.31 4.30
CA PHE A 8 -9.86 13.22 4.01
C PHE A 8 -10.51 14.62 4.02
N ALA A 9 -10.18 15.49 4.98
CA ALA A 9 -10.69 16.85 5.03
C ALA A 9 -10.22 17.74 3.86
N MET A 10 -8.98 17.58 3.38
CA MET A 10 -8.43 18.34 2.26
C MET A 10 -9.01 17.91 0.90
N TYR A 11 -9.32 16.62 0.75
CA TYR A 11 -9.69 16.06 -0.54
C TYR A 11 -11.16 15.62 -0.64
N ARG A 12 -11.95 15.60 0.45
CA ARG A 12 -13.38 15.21 0.45
C ARG A 12 -14.23 15.89 -0.61
N ASP A 13 -13.94 17.14 -0.94
CA ASP A 13 -14.71 17.93 -1.91
C ASP A 13 -14.17 17.79 -3.35
N ARG A 14 -13.05 17.06 -3.52
CA ARG A 14 -12.36 16.77 -4.79
C ARG A 14 -12.37 15.28 -5.14
N LEU A 15 -12.65 14.41 -4.18
CA LEU A 15 -12.85 12.98 -4.39
C LEU A 15 -14.16 12.78 -5.15
N THR A 16 -14.08 12.48 -6.44
CA THR A 16 -15.26 12.06 -7.22
C THR A 16 -15.74 10.65 -6.81
N GLY A 17 -14.91 9.94 -6.03
CA GLY A 17 -15.18 8.63 -5.47
C GLY A 17 -14.55 7.47 -6.24
N ASP A 18 -13.77 7.75 -7.29
CA ASP A 18 -13.05 6.72 -8.04
C ASP A 18 -11.75 6.30 -7.32
N GLU A 19 -11.41 5.02 -7.40
CA GLU A 19 -10.19 4.45 -6.79
C GLU A 19 -8.93 5.08 -7.40
N GLU A 20 -8.97 5.47 -8.68
CA GLU A 20 -7.86 6.13 -9.38
C GLU A 20 -7.54 7.52 -8.80
N ASP A 21 -8.56 8.29 -8.38
CA ASP A 21 -8.37 9.60 -7.75
C ASP A 21 -7.69 9.46 -6.39
N LEU A 22 -8.05 8.42 -5.62
CA LEU A 22 -7.49 8.14 -4.30
C LEU A 22 -6.01 7.77 -4.36
N ASP A 23 -5.62 6.95 -5.34
CA ASP A 23 -4.22 6.58 -5.55
C ASP A 23 -3.38 7.78 -5.95
N MET A 24 -3.86 8.61 -6.88
CA MET A 24 -3.17 9.84 -7.29
C MET A 24 -2.98 10.81 -6.12
N ILE A 25 -4.02 11.02 -5.31
CA ILE A 25 -3.97 11.90 -4.14
C ILE A 25 -2.99 11.37 -3.11
N THR A 26 -3.06 10.07 -2.79
CA THR A 26 -2.16 9.44 -1.83
C THR A 26 -0.70 9.54 -2.27
N PHE A 27 -0.44 9.37 -3.57
CA PHE A 27 0.89 9.53 -4.14
C PHE A 27 1.40 10.97 -4.06
N ALA A 28 0.60 11.94 -4.50
CA ALA A 28 0.98 13.35 -4.50
C ALA A 28 1.27 13.88 -3.08
N VAL A 29 0.48 13.43 -2.10
CA VAL A 29 0.68 13.74 -0.69
C VAL A 29 2.02 13.21 -0.19
N LEU A 30 2.35 11.95 -0.49
CA LEU A 30 3.59 11.33 -0.03
C LEU A 30 4.83 11.91 -0.71
N GLU A 31 4.72 12.36 -1.95
CA GLU A 31 5.82 13.01 -2.69
C GLU A 31 6.30 14.30 -2.00
N HIS A 32 5.41 14.99 -1.29
CA HIS A 32 5.74 16.24 -0.61
C HIS A 32 6.45 16.06 0.73
N TYR A 33 6.45 14.84 1.28
CA TYR A 33 7.10 14.54 2.55
C TYR A 33 8.52 14.02 2.34
N ASN A 34 9.45 14.57 3.11
CA ASN A 34 10.76 13.97 3.28
C ASN A 34 10.73 12.87 4.37
N ARG A 35 11.85 12.12 4.48
CA ARG A 35 11.96 10.99 5.41
C ARG A 35 11.70 11.40 6.88
N ASP A 36 12.16 12.56 7.30
CA ASP A 36 12.03 12.99 8.70
C ASP A 36 10.59 13.37 9.03
N GLU A 37 9.87 13.97 8.07
CA GLU A 37 8.45 14.28 8.19
C GLU A 37 7.58 13.02 8.24
N LEU A 38 7.87 12.03 7.37
CA LEU A 38 7.24 10.71 7.44
C LEU A 38 7.50 10.03 8.79
N MET A 39 8.72 10.15 9.31
CA MET A 39 9.02 9.62 10.65
C MET A 39 8.32 10.39 11.77
N GLY A 40 8.02 11.67 11.58
CA GLY A 40 7.17 12.46 12.47
C GLY A 40 5.76 11.86 12.56
N ILE A 41 5.14 11.60 11.40
CA ILE A 41 3.81 10.96 11.32
C ILE A 41 3.80 9.62 12.08
N VAL A 42 4.81 8.77 11.88
CA VAL A 42 4.92 7.47 12.55
C VAL A 42 5.07 7.62 14.07
N LYS A 43 5.83 8.61 14.54
CA LYS A 43 6.02 8.88 15.98
C LYS A 43 4.75 9.37 16.68
N ASP A 44 3.88 10.05 15.94
CA ASP A 44 2.63 10.60 16.48
C ASP A 44 1.48 9.58 16.52
N MET A 45 1.67 8.40 15.90
CA MET A 45 0.68 7.32 15.94
C MET A 45 0.51 6.76 17.35
N GLN A 46 -0.73 6.47 17.73
CA GLN A 46 -0.99 5.65 18.92
C GLN A 46 -0.55 4.20 18.69
N GLU A 47 -0.34 3.44 19.76
CA GLU A 47 0.18 2.06 19.66
C GLU A 47 -0.69 1.17 18.73
N ASP A 48 -2.01 1.24 18.86
CA ASP A 48 -2.94 0.47 18.00
C ASP A 48 -2.84 0.88 16.52
N GLU A 49 -2.64 2.17 16.24
CA GLU A 49 -2.48 2.70 14.88
C GLU A 49 -1.15 2.26 14.28
N LEU A 50 -0.07 2.30 15.07
CA LEU A 50 1.25 1.80 14.66
C LEU A 50 1.19 0.29 14.39
N GLN A 51 0.55 -0.49 15.25
CA GLN A 51 0.36 -1.93 15.04
C GLN A 51 -0.44 -2.20 13.77
N TYR A 52 -1.51 -1.44 13.53
CA TYR A 52 -2.29 -1.54 12.28
C TYR A 52 -1.43 -1.25 11.05
N PHE A 53 -0.68 -0.15 11.08
CA PHE A 53 0.21 0.29 9.99
C PHE A 53 1.25 -0.78 9.65
N ILE A 54 1.95 -1.30 10.66
CA ILE A 54 2.96 -2.36 10.48
C ILE A 54 2.30 -3.66 10.00
N ARG A 55 1.13 -4.02 10.53
CA ARG A 55 0.39 -5.21 10.09
C ARG A 55 0.03 -5.14 8.60
N LEU A 56 -0.44 -3.99 8.13
CA LEU A 56 -0.79 -3.81 6.72
C LEU A 56 0.45 -3.99 5.82
N TYR A 57 1.55 -3.34 6.17
CA TYR A 57 2.82 -3.49 5.44
C TYR A 57 3.28 -4.96 5.37
N LEU A 58 3.26 -5.66 6.50
CA LEU A 58 3.63 -7.07 6.58
C LEU A 58 2.71 -7.93 5.72
N LEU A 59 1.39 -7.73 5.83
CA LEU A 59 0.40 -8.51 5.10
C LEU A 59 0.57 -8.37 3.58
N GLU A 60 0.63 -7.14 3.06
CA GLU A 60 0.75 -6.90 1.63
C GLU A 60 2.10 -7.39 1.08
N THR A 61 3.18 -7.20 1.82
CA THR A 61 4.49 -7.72 1.43
C THR A 61 4.53 -9.24 1.42
N LEU A 62 3.87 -9.90 2.37
CA LEU A 62 3.78 -11.36 2.42
C LEU A 62 2.93 -11.92 1.27
N LYS A 63 1.77 -11.33 0.96
CA LYS A 63 0.96 -11.70 -0.21
C LYS A 63 1.80 -11.64 -1.49
N GLY A 64 2.54 -10.55 -1.69
CA GLY A 64 3.43 -10.39 -2.85
C GLY A 64 4.51 -11.48 -2.91
N LYS A 65 5.15 -11.80 -1.77
CA LYS A 65 6.16 -12.87 -1.69
C LYS A 65 5.57 -14.26 -1.99
N ILE A 66 4.38 -14.55 -1.49
CA ILE A 66 3.68 -15.82 -1.73
C ILE A 66 3.32 -15.93 -3.22
N ALA A 67 2.71 -14.90 -3.82
CA ALA A 67 2.37 -14.90 -5.24
C ALA A 67 3.61 -15.10 -6.14
N GLN A 68 4.74 -14.46 -5.79
CA GLN A 68 6.01 -14.68 -6.49
C GLN A 68 6.54 -16.11 -6.33
N HIS A 69 6.31 -16.75 -5.18
CA HIS A 69 6.72 -18.13 -4.94
C HIS A 69 5.82 -19.12 -5.69
N GLU A 70 4.50 -18.94 -5.64
CA GLU A 70 3.53 -19.77 -6.35
C GLU A 70 3.68 -19.65 -7.88
N GLY A 71 3.89 -18.44 -8.39
CA GLY A 71 4.20 -18.20 -9.81
C GLY A 71 5.52 -18.83 -10.28
N LYS A 72 6.47 -19.10 -9.37
CA LYS A 72 7.71 -19.84 -9.65
C LYS A 72 7.54 -21.36 -9.55
N THR A 73 6.45 -21.86 -8.97
CA THR A 73 6.14 -23.30 -8.89
C THR A 73 5.29 -23.81 -10.06
N GLY A 74 5.02 -22.98 -11.07
CA GLY A 74 4.49 -23.43 -12.35
C GLY A 74 5.50 -24.33 -13.07
N TYR A 75 5.31 -25.64 -13.00
CA TYR A 75 6.06 -26.64 -13.76
C TYR A 75 6.22 -26.19 -15.22
N PRO A 76 7.41 -26.37 -15.85
CA PRO A 76 7.51 -26.21 -17.29
C PRO A 76 6.52 -27.17 -17.93
N GLN A 77 5.53 -26.64 -18.64
CA GLN A 77 4.68 -27.47 -19.50
C GLN A 77 5.60 -28.06 -20.56
N SER A 78 6.01 -29.31 -20.33
CA SER A 78 6.56 -30.17 -21.35
C SER A 78 5.50 -30.25 -22.43
N SER A 79 5.75 -29.56 -23.54
CA SER A 79 5.03 -29.68 -24.79
C SER A 79 5.21 -31.11 -25.32
N THR A 80 4.47 -32.04 -24.74
CA THR A 80 4.28 -33.38 -25.29
C THR A 80 3.34 -33.25 -26.47
N HIS A 81 3.90 -32.95 -27.64
CA HIS A 81 3.32 -33.35 -28.91
C HIS A 81 4.43 -33.95 -29.76
N LEU A 82 4.70 -35.23 -29.50
CA LEU A 82 5.05 -36.19 -30.54
C LEU A 82 3.77 -36.49 -31.31
N HIS A 83 3.71 -36.08 -32.59
CA HIS A 83 3.39 -36.90 -33.76
C HIS A 83 3.21 -36.01 -35.00
#